data_AF-A0A031LV18-F1
#
_entry.id   AF-A0A031LV18-F1
#
_cell.length_a   1.000
_cell.length_b   1.000
_cell.length_c   1.000
_cell.angle_alpha   90.00
_cell.angle_beta   90.00
_cell.angle_gamma   90.00
#
_symmetry.space_group_name_H-M   'P 1'
#
loop_
_entity.id
_entity.type
_entity.pdbx_description
1 polymer ?
#
loop_
_entity_poly.entity_id
_entity_poly.type
_entity_poly.pdbx_seq_one_letter_code
_entity_poly.pdbx_strand_id
1 'polypeptide(L)'
;MRLYLKRKEEDKIRKIKAWTLIYGRRKTGKTTLAKKYIKADWYFLVTVSLRAVTQDDKVIKLEDALNEAKRIIRSGGTAIIDEFQRLPDDFYTIISNWEREGILVAVGSSYSVLEKVFDRNSPLLGMFTPMEIDIISYEDVLYQLGDPLLSVIFRDPWIIPFIDKYEELLEKVKEFSLIAKGLIGEVFKEEERQLTNIYYKILLLLGEGIWKTSEIAGIIQPKGREPTISSMVNKLAKMGLVQKIPTLSRENFYKIRSPPLSLILYAESKYSVSETELKVETLPIGREVQFSIGEMLAKYFNGELYYSPKEDIDIVIMKKRVPIWGFEVKMGEITRSEALNAVKRISKVAKNVGLISLREKPPEGYADLSLGPDELKEIAGKLFNNS
;
A
#
# COMPACT_ATOMS: atom_id res chain seq x y z
N MET A 1 1.55 25.44 4.32
CA MET A 1 1.95 24.32 5.21
C MET A 1 1.63 23.04 4.45
N ARG A 2 2.60 22.18 4.10
CA ARG A 2 2.30 20.93 3.36
C ARG A 2 1.43 20.02 4.24
N LEU A 3 0.34 19.49 3.70
CA LEU A 3 -0.56 18.58 4.41
C LEU A 3 0.24 17.38 4.95
N TYR A 4 0.12 17.11 6.25
CA TYR A 4 0.68 15.93 6.91
C TYR A 4 -0.48 15.09 7.44
N LEU A 5 -0.63 13.88 6.92
CA LEU A 5 -1.62 12.92 7.40
C LEU A 5 -1.02 12.09 8.50
N LYS A 6 -1.63 12.15 9.69
CA LYS A 6 -1.28 11.27 10.81
C LYS A 6 -1.56 9.82 10.43
N ARG A 7 -0.69 8.93 10.89
CA ARG A 7 -0.80 7.50 10.66
C ARG A 7 -0.87 6.73 11.97
N LYS A 8 -1.65 5.64 12.01
CA LYS A 8 -1.66 4.75 13.19
C LYS A 8 -0.30 4.14 13.50
N GLU A 9 0.56 3.96 12.49
CA GLU A 9 1.90 3.41 12.71
C GLU A 9 2.80 4.33 13.55
N GLU A 10 2.46 5.62 13.69
CA GLU A 10 3.23 6.57 14.51
C GLU A 10 3.36 6.09 15.96
N ASP A 11 2.27 5.61 16.57
CA ASP A 11 2.30 5.14 17.95
C ASP A 11 3.08 3.84 18.11
N LYS A 12 3.05 2.97 17.10
CA LYS A 12 3.87 1.75 17.07
C LYS A 12 5.35 2.10 17.00
N ILE A 13 5.72 3.07 16.16
CA ILE A 13 7.10 3.54 15.99
C ILE A 13 7.63 4.18 17.27
N ARG A 14 6.83 5.00 17.96
CA ARG A 14 7.20 5.60 19.26
C ARG A 14 7.45 4.58 20.36
N LYS A 15 6.82 3.41 20.26
CA LYS A 15 6.90 2.33 21.27
C LYS A 15 7.95 1.27 20.94
N ILE A 16 8.79 1.46 19.91
CA ILE A 16 9.88 0.54 19.60
C ILE A 16 10.83 0.45 20.79
N LYS A 17 11.04 -0.77 21.28
CA LYS A 17 11.94 -1.11 22.41
C LYS A 17 12.92 -2.23 22.10
N ALA A 18 12.78 -2.85 20.93
CA ALA A 18 13.62 -3.94 20.46
C ALA A 18 14.21 -3.56 19.12
N TRP A 19 15.25 -4.28 18.72
CA TRP A 19 15.79 -4.15 17.39
C TRP A 19 14.70 -4.38 16.34
N THR A 20 14.47 -3.39 15.48
CA THR A 20 13.31 -3.37 14.59
C THR A 20 13.72 -3.08 13.16
N LEU A 21 13.23 -3.89 12.21
CA LEU A 21 13.36 -3.62 10.78
C LEU A 21 12.06 -2.97 10.30
N ILE A 22 12.12 -1.67 10.04
CA ILE A 22 11.04 -0.93 9.38
C ILE A 22 11.19 -1.10 7.87
N TYR A 23 10.23 -1.77 7.24
CA TYR A 23 10.28 -2.07 5.81
C TYR A 23 8.96 -1.70 5.12
N GLY A 24 8.94 -1.72 3.79
CA GLY A 24 7.77 -1.45 2.98
C GLY A 24 8.11 -0.67 1.73
N ARG A 25 7.14 -0.44 0.85
CA ARG A 25 7.38 0.12 -0.49
C ARG A 25 8.02 1.51 -0.45
N ARG A 26 8.82 1.85 -1.46
CA ARG A 26 9.38 3.19 -1.66
C ARG A 26 8.28 4.28 -1.63
N LYS A 27 8.64 5.46 -1.10
CA LYS A 27 7.78 6.65 -0.96
C LYS A 27 6.54 6.50 -0.06
N THR A 28 6.47 5.46 0.77
CA THR A 28 5.42 5.34 1.81
C THR A 28 5.69 6.20 3.06
N GLY A 29 6.83 6.90 3.15
CA GLY A 29 7.13 7.81 4.27
C GLY A 29 7.89 7.19 5.45
N LYS A 30 8.49 6.01 5.30
CA LYS A 30 9.26 5.30 6.34
C LYS A 30 10.34 6.16 7.00
N THR A 31 11.26 6.72 6.21
CA THR A 31 12.33 7.61 6.70
C THR A 31 11.75 8.80 7.45
N THR A 32 10.66 9.39 6.94
CA THR A 32 9.99 10.52 7.58
C THR A 32 9.44 10.14 8.94
N LEU A 33 8.79 8.97 9.06
CA LEU A 33 8.25 8.48 10.33
C LEU A 33 9.38 8.16 11.32
N ALA A 34 10.42 7.44 10.89
CA ALA A 34 11.54 7.06 11.73
C ALA A 34 12.25 8.31 12.31
N LYS A 35 12.62 9.27 11.45
CA LYS A 35 13.28 10.51 11.88
C LYS A 35 12.44 11.37 12.82
N LYS A 36 11.12 11.37 12.65
CA LYS A 36 10.22 12.24 13.42
C LYS A 36 9.85 11.66 14.78
N TYR A 37 9.74 10.33 14.89
CA TYR A 37 9.11 9.69 16.04
C TYR A 37 10.02 8.78 16.86
N ILE A 38 11.19 8.43 16.33
CA ILE A 38 12.22 7.70 17.08
C ILE A 38 13.22 8.73 17.60
N LYS A 39 13.41 8.75 18.92
CA LYS A 39 14.48 9.54 19.55
C LYS A 39 15.79 8.78 19.38
N ALA A 40 16.46 8.98 18.25
CA ALA A 40 17.74 8.36 17.96
C ALA A 40 18.89 9.22 18.49
N ASP A 41 19.85 8.57 19.14
CA ASP A 41 21.13 9.17 19.52
C ASP A 41 22.10 9.19 18.33
N TRP A 42 21.88 8.29 17.36
CA TRP A 42 22.64 8.21 16.12
C TRP A 42 21.75 7.84 14.93
N TYR A 43 21.92 8.55 13.82
CA TYR A 43 21.25 8.25 12.56
C TYR A 43 22.26 8.38 11.43
N PHE A 44 22.24 7.41 10.51
CA PHE A 44 22.88 7.57 9.22
C PHE A 44 22.14 6.84 8.10
N LEU A 45 22.28 7.37 6.89
CA LEU A 45 21.78 6.82 5.63
C LEU A 45 22.93 6.15 4.86
N VAL A 46 22.72 4.93 4.39
CA VAL A 46 23.68 4.22 3.54
C VAL A 46 23.52 4.66 2.08
N THR A 47 24.59 5.15 1.46
CA THR A 47 24.59 5.57 0.05
C THR A 47 24.86 4.41 -0.89
N VAL A 48 24.57 4.61 -2.18
CA VAL A 48 24.93 3.65 -3.25
C VAL A 48 26.46 3.47 -3.36
N SER A 49 27.22 4.51 -3.02
CA SER A 49 28.69 4.48 -2.99
C SER A 49 29.28 3.86 -1.72
N LEU A 50 28.46 3.17 -0.91
CA LEU A 50 28.85 2.55 0.36
C LEU A 50 29.49 3.55 1.32
N ARG A 51 28.94 4.76 1.39
CA ARG A 51 29.26 5.79 2.39
C ARG A 51 28.07 5.98 3.31
N ALA A 52 28.30 6.66 4.42
CA ALA A 52 27.24 7.04 5.35
C ALA A 52 27.02 8.55 5.33
N VAL A 53 25.75 8.97 5.23
CA VAL A 53 25.33 10.36 5.43
C VAL A 53 24.66 10.45 6.79
N THR A 54 25.28 11.19 7.70
CA THR A 54 24.83 11.40 9.08
C THR A 54 23.61 12.34 9.15
N GLN A 55 23.01 12.48 10.33
CA GLN A 55 21.85 13.37 10.52
C GLN A 55 22.15 14.85 10.23
N ASP A 56 23.40 15.29 10.44
CA ASP A 56 23.89 16.63 10.14
C ASP A 56 24.50 16.74 8.72
N ASP A 57 24.09 15.85 7.81
CA ASP A 57 24.46 15.81 6.38
C ASP A 57 25.98 15.63 6.11
N LYS A 58 26.77 15.21 7.12
CA LYS A 58 28.18 14.86 6.91
C LYS A 58 28.33 13.50 6.25
N VAL A 59 29.22 13.44 5.27
CA VAL A 59 29.56 12.20 4.55
C VAL A 59 30.81 11.56 5.16
N ILE A 60 30.64 10.41 5.81
CA ILE A 60 31.71 9.65 6.47
C ILE A 60 31.88 8.26 5.84
N LYS A 61 32.91 7.52 6.26
CA LYS A 61 33.06 6.12 5.86
C LYS A 61 31.98 5.28 6.54
N LEU A 62 31.55 4.21 5.87
CA LEU A 62 30.49 3.35 6.38
C LEU A 62 30.91 2.63 7.66
N GLU A 63 32.17 2.20 7.75
CA GLU A 63 32.75 1.55 8.91
C GLU A 63 32.74 2.48 10.13
N ASP A 64 33.07 3.76 9.94
CA ASP A 64 33.06 4.76 11.02
C ASP A 64 31.63 4.96 11.56
N ALA A 65 30.64 5.02 10.67
CA ALA A 65 29.24 5.15 11.05
C ALA A 65 28.71 3.93 11.82
N LEU A 66 29.13 2.73 11.41
CA LEU A 66 28.76 1.47 12.07
C LEU A 66 29.46 1.30 13.42
N ASN A 67 30.71 1.72 13.54
CA ASN A 67 31.43 1.72 14.82
C ASN A 67 30.76 2.65 15.83
N GLU A 68 30.32 3.83 15.38
CA GLU A 68 29.57 4.75 16.21
C GLU A 68 28.20 4.18 16.62
N ALA A 69 27.47 3.58 15.67
CA ALA A 69 26.22 2.87 15.98
C ALA A 69 26.44 1.77 17.02
N LYS A 70 27.46 0.93 16.87
CA LYS A 70 27.82 -0.10 17.84
C LYS A 70 28.08 0.50 19.23
N ARG A 71 28.84 1.60 19.31
CA ARG A 71 29.13 2.31 20.57
C ARG A 71 27.85 2.78 21.26
N ILE A 72 26.94 3.39 20.52
CA ILE A 72 25.64 3.87 21.01
C ILE A 72 24.77 2.73 21.53
N ILE A 73 24.68 1.63 20.79
CA ILE A 73 23.92 0.45 21.21
C ILE A 73 24.49 -0.15 22.51
N ARG A 74 25.83 -0.24 22.62
CA ARG A 74 26.49 -0.72 23.85
C ARG A 74 26.31 0.19 25.05
N SER A 75 26.00 1.47 24.86
CA SER A 75 25.65 2.38 25.96
C SER A 75 24.16 2.40 26.30
N GLY A 76 23.35 1.48 25.72
CA GLY A 76 21.90 1.44 25.90
C GLY A 76 21.13 2.48 25.07
N GLY A 77 21.79 3.17 24.13
CA GLY A 77 21.20 4.18 23.27
C GLY A 77 20.45 3.62 22.05
N THR A 78 19.93 4.52 21.22
CA THR A 78 19.17 4.19 20.00
C THR A 78 19.90 4.63 18.74
N ALA A 79 20.13 3.70 17.81
CA ALA A 79 20.74 3.99 16.51
C ALA A 79 19.78 3.63 15.36
N ILE A 80 19.76 4.46 14.31
CA ILE A 80 19.00 4.23 13.08
C ILE A 80 19.96 4.07 11.90
N ILE A 81 19.76 2.99 11.13
CA ILE A 81 20.42 2.75 9.84
C ILE A 81 19.37 2.81 8.74
N ASP A 82 19.40 3.86 7.93
CA ASP A 82 18.48 4.02 6.79
C ASP A 82 19.10 3.50 5.49
N GLU A 83 18.23 3.04 4.58
CA GLU A 83 18.58 2.26 3.39
C GLU A 83 19.41 1.01 3.71
N PHE A 84 19.02 0.29 4.77
CA PHE A 84 19.68 -0.90 5.30
C PHE A 84 19.98 -1.97 4.25
N GLN A 85 19.12 -2.09 3.24
CA GLN A 85 19.27 -3.05 2.13
C GLN A 85 20.53 -2.83 1.28
N ARG A 86 21.21 -1.68 1.44
CA ARG A 86 22.46 -1.34 0.75
C ARG A 86 23.71 -1.77 1.51
N LEU A 87 23.57 -2.20 2.77
CA LEU A 87 24.71 -2.73 3.51
C LEU A 87 25.23 -4.03 2.86
N PRO A 88 26.55 -4.15 2.66
CA PRO A 88 27.17 -5.42 2.29
C PRO A 88 26.96 -6.51 3.35
N ASP A 89 26.89 -7.77 2.91
CA ASP A 89 26.59 -8.92 3.77
C ASP A 89 27.62 -9.12 4.91
N ASP A 90 28.88 -8.75 4.69
CA ASP A 90 29.93 -8.81 5.73
C ASP A 90 29.55 -7.96 6.96
N PHE A 91 28.86 -6.83 6.76
CA PHE A 91 28.40 -6.00 7.86
C PHE A 91 27.23 -6.63 8.63
N TYR A 92 26.43 -7.51 8.01
CA TYR A 92 25.40 -8.26 8.74
C TYR A 92 26.03 -9.20 9.78
N THR A 93 27.16 -9.84 9.43
CA THR A 93 27.93 -10.66 10.38
C THR A 93 28.54 -9.81 11.49
N ILE A 94 28.97 -8.59 11.20
CA ILE A 94 29.47 -7.67 12.23
C ILE A 94 28.34 -7.25 13.18
N ILE A 95 27.18 -6.86 12.63
CA ILE A 95 26.00 -6.44 13.40
C ILE A 95 25.47 -7.59 14.25
N SER A 96 25.51 -8.83 13.75
CA SER A 96 24.99 -9.97 14.50
C SER A 96 25.71 -10.26 15.82
N ASN A 97 26.96 -9.81 15.92
CA ASN A 97 27.80 -9.93 17.09
C ASN A 97 27.71 -8.73 18.06
N TRP A 98 26.82 -7.76 17.83
CA TRP A 98 26.67 -6.64 18.76
C TRP A 98 25.87 -7.05 20.00
N GLU A 99 26.24 -6.49 21.15
CA GLU A 99 25.45 -6.53 22.38
C GLU A 99 24.09 -5.83 22.15
N ARG A 100 23.03 -6.31 22.80
CA ARG A 100 21.65 -5.80 22.62
C ARG A 100 21.18 -4.95 23.79
N GLU A 101 22.09 -4.18 24.37
CA GLU A 101 21.78 -3.29 25.50
C GLU A 101 20.95 -2.08 25.07
N GLY A 102 21.10 -1.65 23.82
CA GLY A 102 20.35 -0.56 23.18
C GLY A 102 19.44 -0.99 22.02
N ILE A 103 18.87 -0.02 21.32
CA ILE A 103 17.85 -0.22 20.27
C ILE A 103 18.43 0.10 18.89
N LEU A 104 18.51 -0.91 18.02
CA LEU A 104 18.86 -0.72 16.62
C LEU A 104 17.61 -0.71 15.74
N VAL A 105 17.40 0.36 14.97
CA VAL A 105 16.32 0.44 13.99
C VAL A 105 16.90 0.47 12.59
N ALA A 106 16.66 -0.58 11.83
CA ALA A 106 16.99 -0.65 10.42
C ALA A 106 15.78 -0.18 9.60
N VAL A 107 15.99 0.67 8.60
CA VAL A 107 14.95 1.12 7.68
C VAL A 107 15.31 0.69 6.26
N GLY A 108 14.41 0.01 5.56
CA GLY A 108 14.65 -0.48 4.20
C GLY A 108 13.46 -0.30 3.27
N SER A 109 13.72 0.08 2.01
CA SER A 109 12.68 0.45 1.03
C SER A 109 12.15 -0.69 0.16
N SER A 110 12.68 -1.90 0.33
CA SER A 110 12.32 -3.08 -0.46
C SER A 110 11.73 -4.18 0.42
N TYR A 111 10.93 -5.07 -0.16
CA TYR A 111 10.55 -6.30 0.53
C TYR A 111 11.70 -7.32 0.50
N SER A 112 12.64 -7.19 -0.45
CA SER A 112 13.87 -7.98 -0.48
C SER A 112 14.72 -7.85 0.80
N VAL A 113 14.68 -6.70 1.50
CA VAL A 113 15.40 -6.54 2.76
C VAL A 113 14.87 -7.49 3.85
N LEU A 114 13.56 -7.77 3.82
CA LEU A 114 12.93 -8.73 4.72
C LEU A 114 13.46 -10.13 4.43
N GLU A 115 13.51 -10.54 3.16
CA GLU A 115 14.09 -11.83 2.77
C GLU A 115 15.56 -11.91 3.19
N LYS A 116 16.39 -10.86 2.98
CA LYS A 116 17.80 -10.86 3.38
C LYS A 116 18.02 -10.94 4.90
N VAL A 117 17.17 -10.30 5.71
CA VAL A 117 17.31 -10.28 7.18
C VAL A 117 16.72 -11.52 7.85
N PHE A 118 15.65 -12.08 7.30
CA PHE A 118 14.90 -13.19 7.90
C PHE A 118 15.08 -14.53 7.17
N ASP A 119 15.99 -14.63 6.20
CA ASP A 119 16.37 -15.91 5.62
C ASP A 119 17.04 -16.82 6.66
N ARG A 120 16.89 -18.14 6.47
CA ARG A 120 17.49 -19.15 7.36
C ARG A 120 19.02 -19.07 7.43
N ASN A 121 19.66 -18.57 6.38
CA ASN A 121 21.11 -18.42 6.30
C ASN A 121 21.57 -17.01 6.73
N SER A 122 20.66 -16.11 7.07
CA SER A 122 21.01 -14.75 7.47
C SER A 122 21.61 -14.74 8.88
N PRO A 123 22.76 -14.08 9.10
CA PRO A 123 23.31 -13.92 10.44
C PRO A 123 22.42 -13.03 11.33
N LEU A 124 21.44 -12.32 10.75
CA LEU A 124 20.49 -11.46 11.46
C LEU A 124 19.18 -12.16 11.83
N LEU A 125 19.04 -13.44 11.51
CA LEU A 125 17.82 -14.20 11.78
C LEU A 125 17.47 -14.18 13.27
N GLY A 126 16.24 -13.78 13.59
CA GLY A 126 15.75 -13.69 14.97
C GLY A 126 16.30 -12.51 15.77
N MET A 127 17.05 -11.60 15.14
CA MET A 127 17.56 -10.39 15.80
C MET A 127 16.58 -9.22 15.75
N PHE A 128 15.84 -9.10 14.64
CA PHE A 128 14.94 -7.98 14.39
C PHE A 128 13.48 -8.40 14.52
N THR A 129 12.63 -7.50 15.02
CA THR A 129 11.19 -7.57 14.83
C THR A 129 10.80 -6.84 13.54
N PRO A 130 10.06 -7.46 12.61
CA PRO A 130 9.64 -6.80 11.38
C PRO A 130 8.48 -5.83 11.64
N MET A 131 8.55 -4.63 11.05
CA MET A 131 7.48 -3.62 11.07
C MET A 131 7.25 -3.10 9.66
N GLU A 132 6.11 -3.47 9.08
CA GLU A 132 5.72 -3.01 7.75
C GLU A 132 5.07 -1.62 7.79
N ILE A 133 5.49 -0.74 6.88
CA ILE A 133 4.89 0.57 6.63
C ILE A 133 4.47 0.62 5.16
N ASP A 134 3.18 0.41 4.94
CA ASP A 134 2.56 0.45 3.61
C ASP A 134 2.03 1.87 3.28
N ILE A 135 1.24 2.00 2.20
CA ILE A 135 0.39 3.17 1.98
C ILE A 135 -0.51 3.41 3.19
N ILE A 136 -0.91 4.68 3.39
CA ILE A 136 -1.77 5.07 4.51
C ILE A 136 -3.12 4.34 4.38
N SER A 137 -3.63 3.87 5.52
CA SER A 137 -4.92 3.21 5.55
C SER A 137 -6.04 4.18 5.19
N TYR A 138 -7.10 3.71 4.52
CA TYR A 138 -8.19 4.58 4.08
C TYR A 138 -8.85 5.30 5.25
N GLU A 139 -9.06 4.59 6.37
CA GLU A 139 -9.68 5.18 7.55
C GLU A 139 -8.85 6.30 8.18
N ASP A 140 -7.51 6.22 8.14
CA ASP A 140 -6.64 7.26 8.69
C ASP A 140 -6.79 8.55 7.89
N VAL A 141 -6.87 8.43 6.56
CA VAL A 141 -7.05 9.60 5.67
C VAL A 141 -8.47 10.15 5.80
N LEU A 142 -9.49 9.29 5.74
CA LEU A 142 -10.89 9.68 5.78
C LEU A 142 -11.25 10.41 7.08
N TYR A 143 -10.76 9.93 8.22
CA TYR A 143 -11.03 10.57 9.50
C TYR A 143 -10.49 12.01 9.55
N GLN A 144 -9.33 12.26 8.93
CA GLN A 144 -8.65 13.56 8.92
C GLN A 144 -9.19 14.52 7.87
N LEU A 145 -9.54 14.03 6.67
CA LEU A 145 -10.00 14.88 5.57
C LEU A 145 -11.53 15.03 5.54
N GLY A 146 -12.27 13.97 5.88
CA GLY A 146 -13.72 13.92 5.74
C GLY A 146 -14.23 13.80 4.31
N ASP A 147 -13.36 13.77 3.30
CA ASP A 147 -13.71 13.59 1.89
C ASP A 147 -13.46 12.12 1.48
N PRO A 148 -14.50 11.32 1.20
CA PRO A 148 -14.33 9.92 0.82
C PRO A 148 -13.51 9.68 -0.44
N LEU A 149 -13.60 10.57 -1.45
CA LEU A 149 -12.97 10.41 -2.75
C LEU A 149 -11.48 10.78 -2.67
N LEU A 150 -11.19 11.97 -2.14
CA LEU A 150 -9.82 12.43 -1.97
C LEU A 150 -9.03 11.50 -1.04
N SER A 151 -9.72 10.94 -0.03
CA SER A 151 -9.13 9.97 0.89
C SER A 151 -8.68 8.68 0.23
N VAL A 152 -9.22 8.29 -0.93
CA VAL A 152 -8.73 7.14 -1.71
C VAL A 152 -7.37 7.44 -2.32
N ILE A 153 -7.20 8.66 -2.85
CA ILE A 153 -6.00 9.07 -3.56
C ILE A 153 -4.86 9.35 -2.59
N PHE A 154 -5.15 10.04 -1.49
CA PHE A 154 -4.15 10.50 -0.53
C PHE A 154 -3.58 9.38 0.36
N ARG A 155 -4.07 8.15 0.19
CA ARG A 155 -3.47 6.96 0.79
C ARG A 155 -2.02 6.78 0.39
N ASP A 156 -1.66 7.14 -0.85
CA ASP A 156 -0.29 7.03 -1.32
C ASP A 156 0.44 8.38 -1.20
N PRO A 157 1.36 8.56 -0.22
CA PRO A 157 1.81 9.90 0.17
C PRO A 157 2.54 10.70 -0.90
N TRP A 158 3.06 10.05 -1.94
CA TRP A 158 3.80 10.74 -3.00
C TRP A 158 2.93 11.69 -3.82
N ILE A 159 1.61 11.48 -3.89
CA ILE A 159 0.70 12.34 -4.68
C ILE A 159 0.33 13.64 -3.95
N ILE A 160 0.34 13.62 -2.61
CA ILE A 160 -0.11 14.72 -1.74
C ILE A 160 0.56 16.06 -2.06
N PRO A 161 1.86 16.15 -2.38
CA PRO A 161 2.49 17.43 -2.70
C PRO A 161 2.07 18.04 -4.04
N PHE A 162 1.35 17.30 -4.89
CA PHE A 162 1.08 17.67 -6.27
C PHE A 162 -0.37 17.99 -6.58
N ILE A 163 -1.30 17.55 -5.74
CA ILE A 163 -2.74 17.77 -5.94
C ILE A 163 -3.45 18.11 -4.62
N ASP A 164 -4.47 18.95 -4.70
CA ASP A 164 -5.38 19.24 -3.57
C ASP A 164 -6.79 18.66 -3.76
N LYS A 165 -7.13 18.25 -4.99
CA LYS A 165 -8.44 17.72 -5.39
C LYS A 165 -8.29 16.66 -6.50
N TYR A 166 -9.30 15.82 -6.67
CA TYR A 166 -9.27 14.71 -7.63
C TYR A 166 -9.12 15.19 -9.09
N GLU A 167 -9.70 16.32 -9.46
CA GLU A 167 -9.65 16.86 -10.82
C GLU A 167 -8.23 17.18 -11.26
N GLU A 168 -7.35 17.57 -10.33
CA GLU A 168 -5.95 17.85 -10.64
C GLU A 168 -5.17 16.57 -10.99
N LEU A 169 -5.64 15.39 -10.55
CA LEU A 169 -5.11 14.11 -11.03
C LEU A 169 -5.40 13.91 -12.52
N LEU A 170 -6.59 14.29 -12.98
CA LEU A 170 -6.99 14.21 -14.39
C LEU A 170 -6.18 15.19 -15.25
N GLU A 171 -6.07 16.44 -14.77
CA GLU A 171 -5.34 17.51 -15.47
C GLU A 171 -3.86 17.19 -15.64
N LYS A 172 -3.24 16.56 -14.63
CA LYS A 172 -1.80 16.26 -14.59
C LYS A 172 -1.46 14.79 -14.87
N VAL A 173 -2.40 14.02 -15.42
CA VAL A 173 -2.25 12.57 -15.58
C VAL A 173 -1.05 12.20 -16.46
N LYS A 174 -0.71 13.07 -17.41
CA LYS A 174 0.46 12.93 -18.29
C LYS A 174 1.77 13.10 -17.53
N GLU A 175 1.93 14.13 -16.70
CA GLU A 175 3.14 14.24 -15.86
C GLU A 175 3.21 13.07 -14.87
N PHE A 176 2.07 12.67 -14.32
CA PHE A 176 2.01 11.57 -13.38
C PHE A 176 2.29 10.20 -14.01
N SER A 177 2.03 9.97 -15.30
CA SER A 177 2.40 8.71 -15.97
C SER A 177 3.92 8.54 -16.05
N LEU A 178 4.65 9.63 -16.30
CA LEU A 178 6.12 9.63 -16.28
C LEU A 178 6.66 9.37 -14.87
N ILE A 179 6.09 10.02 -13.86
CA ILE A 179 6.46 9.81 -12.45
C ILE A 179 6.16 8.37 -12.03
N ALA A 180 4.98 7.85 -12.37
CA ALA A 180 4.57 6.46 -12.10
C ALA A 180 5.55 5.45 -12.69
N LYS A 181 5.92 5.60 -13.97
CA LYS A 181 6.89 4.73 -14.63
C LYS A 181 8.26 4.78 -13.94
N GLY A 182 8.72 5.97 -13.54
CA GLY A 182 9.93 6.16 -12.74
C GLY A 182 9.87 5.43 -11.40
N LEU A 183 8.79 5.62 -10.63
CA LEU A 183 8.59 4.99 -9.33
C LEU A 183 8.56 3.45 -9.42
N ILE A 184 7.87 2.91 -10.43
CA ILE A 184 7.87 1.45 -10.70
C ILE A 184 9.29 0.99 -11.03
N GLY A 185 10.00 1.69 -11.90
CA GLY A 185 11.38 1.38 -12.25
C GLY A 185 12.33 1.37 -11.04
N GLU A 186 12.15 2.31 -10.11
CA GLU A 186 12.90 2.36 -8.85
C GLU A 186 12.64 1.12 -7.98
N VAL A 187 11.37 0.68 -7.84
CA VAL A 187 11.03 -0.54 -7.10
C VAL A 187 11.69 -1.78 -7.74
N PHE A 188 11.72 -1.86 -9.07
CA PHE A 188 12.45 -2.94 -9.75
C PHE A 188 13.95 -2.90 -9.49
N LYS A 189 14.55 -1.70 -9.53
CA LYS A 189 15.98 -1.51 -9.27
C LYS A 189 16.37 -1.92 -7.85
N GLU A 190 15.55 -1.59 -6.85
CA GLU A 190 15.75 -1.99 -5.44
C GLU A 190 15.66 -3.50 -5.23
N GLU A 191 14.94 -4.19 -6.10
CA GLU A 191 14.81 -5.64 -6.12
C GLU A 191 15.86 -6.32 -7.02
N GLU A 192 16.92 -5.57 -7.41
CA GLU A 192 18.01 -5.99 -8.30
C GLU A 192 17.50 -6.58 -9.62
N ARG A 193 16.44 -5.96 -10.16
CA ARG A 193 15.72 -6.43 -11.35
C ARG A 193 15.54 -5.33 -12.37
N GLN A 194 15.36 -5.76 -13.62
CA GLN A 194 14.96 -4.88 -14.71
C GLN A 194 13.43 -4.90 -14.86
N LEU A 195 12.84 -3.71 -15.00
CA LEU A 195 11.46 -3.57 -15.44
C LEU A 195 11.39 -3.94 -16.93
N THR A 196 10.89 -5.12 -17.23
CA THR A 196 10.70 -5.56 -18.62
C THR A 196 9.38 -5.03 -19.19
N ASN A 197 9.28 -5.01 -20.52
CA ASN A 197 8.04 -4.63 -21.21
C ASN A 197 6.86 -5.52 -20.81
N ILE A 198 7.08 -6.81 -20.50
CA ILE A 198 6.02 -7.72 -20.05
C ILE A 198 5.53 -7.33 -18.66
N TYR A 199 6.42 -7.04 -17.71
CA TYR A 199 6.00 -6.57 -16.39
C TYR A 199 5.21 -5.27 -16.47
N TYR A 200 5.66 -4.32 -17.29
CA TYR A 200 4.94 -3.07 -17.49
C TYR A 200 3.55 -3.30 -18.12
N LYS A 201 3.46 -4.16 -19.15
CA LYS A 201 2.18 -4.53 -19.78
C LYS A 201 1.23 -5.23 -18.81
N ILE A 202 1.73 -6.09 -17.91
CA ILE A 202 0.93 -6.67 -16.83
C ILE A 202 0.34 -5.57 -15.94
N LEU A 203 1.16 -4.60 -15.52
CA LEU A 203 0.69 -3.49 -14.67
C LEU A 203 -0.39 -2.64 -15.36
N LEU A 204 -0.24 -2.38 -16.67
CA LEU A 204 -1.24 -1.68 -17.47
C LEU A 204 -2.58 -2.45 -17.51
N LEU A 205 -2.55 -3.75 -17.82
CA LEU A 205 -3.75 -4.60 -17.84
C LEU A 205 -4.44 -4.68 -16.47
N LEU A 206 -3.66 -4.74 -15.38
CA LEU A 206 -4.20 -4.69 -14.03
C LEU A 206 -4.88 -3.34 -13.73
N GLY A 207 -4.31 -2.23 -14.22
CA GLY A 207 -4.93 -0.89 -14.16
C GLY A 207 -6.24 -0.81 -14.96
N GLU A 208 -6.33 -1.49 -16.10
CA GLU A 208 -7.56 -1.60 -16.90
C GLU A 208 -8.69 -2.37 -16.21
N GLY A 209 -8.38 -3.14 -15.17
CA GLY A 209 -9.35 -4.00 -14.47
C GLY A 209 -9.24 -5.48 -14.82
N ILE A 210 -8.24 -5.89 -15.60
CA ILE A 210 -8.02 -7.29 -15.96
C ILE A 210 -7.25 -7.96 -14.83
N TRP A 211 -7.98 -8.43 -13.83
CA TRP A 211 -7.41 -8.86 -12.55
C TRP A 211 -7.12 -10.36 -12.43
N LYS A 212 -7.51 -11.15 -13.43
CA LYS A 212 -7.24 -12.60 -13.48
C LYS A 212 -5.94 -12.90 -14.20
N THR A 213 -5.06 -13.68 -13.58
CA THR A 213 -3.80 -14.09 -14.22
C THR A 213 -4.01 -14.92 -15.48
N SER A 214 -5.10 -15.71 -15.54
CA SER A 214 -5.48 -16.51 -16.69
C SER A 214 -5.85 -15.66 -17.90
N GLU A 215 -6.59 -14.57 -17.68
CA GLU A 215 -6.99 -13.61 -18.72
C GLU A 215 -5.80 -12.81 -19.24
N ILE A 216 -4.95 -12.31 -18.32
CA ILE A 216 -3.69 -11.63 -18.69
C ILE A 216 -2.80 -12.56 -19.55
N ALA A 217 -2.71 -13.85 -19.21
CA ALA A 217 -1.97 -14.82 -20.00
C ALA A 217 -2.54 -15.01 -21.41
N GLY A 218 -3.87 -15.02 -21.54
CA GLY A 218 -4.54 -15.07 -22.84
C GLY A 218 -4.25 -13.86 -23.73
N ILE A 219 -4.07 -12.67 -23.13
CA ILE A 219 -3.78 -11.41 -23.84
C ILE A 219 -2.30 -11.27 -24.18
N ILE A 220 -1.39 -11.51 -23.23
CA ILE A 220 0.04 -11.30 -23.42
C ILE A 220 0.65 -12.42 -24.27
N GLN A 221 0.17 -13.66 -24.12
CA GLN A 221 0.69 -14.85 -24.79
C GLN A 221 2.23 -14.94 -24.70
N PRO A 222 2.79 -15.07 -23.47
CA PRO A 222 4.23 -15.07 -23.27
C PRO A 222 4.90 -16.19 -24.09
N LYS A 223 6.07 -15.90 -24.67
CA LYS A 223 6.74 -16.80 -25.63
C LYS A 223 7.86 -17.61 -24.96
N GLY A 224 8.05 -18.85 -25.43
CA GLY A 224 9.26 -19.64 -25.16
C GLY A 224 9.53 -19.92 -23.68
N ARG A 225 10.65 -19.40 -23.15
CA ARG A 225 11.17 -19.63 -21.78
C ARG A 225 10.77 -18.54 -20.77
N GLU A 226 9.87 -17.64 -21.12
CA GLU A 226 9.41 -16.59 -20.20
C GLU A 226 8.70 -17.19 -18.97
N PRO A 227 8.88 -16.63 -17.76
CA PRO A 227 8.10 -17.03 -16.59
C PRO A 227 6.59 -16.94 -16.84
N THR A 228 5.80 -17.79 -16.19
CA THR A 228 4.35 -17.72 -16.32
C THR A 228 3.81 -16.38 -15.79
N ILE A 229 2.71 -15.89 -16.36
CA ILE A 229 2.05 -14.66 -15.89
C ILE A 229 1.71 -14.74 -14.39
N SER A 230 1.24 -15.90 -13.91
CA SER A 230 1.00 -16.12 -12.48
C SER A 230 2.27 -15.92 -11.65
N SER A 231 3.41 -16.46 -12.10
CA SER A 231 4.70 -16.23 -11.43
C SER A 231 5.11 -14.76 -11.46
N MET A 232 4.89 -14.05 -12.57
CA MET A 232 5.22 -12.63 -12.72
C MET A 232 4.35 -11.76 -11.81
N VAL A 233 3.04 -11.99 -11.78
CA VAL A 233 2.09 -11.25 -10.92
C VAL A 233 2.36 -11.50 -9.45
N ASN A 234 2.63 -12.74 -9.05
CA ASN A 234 2.99 -13.05 -7.65
C ASN A 234 4.28 -12.34 -7.22
N LYS A 235 5.24 -12.20 -8.12
CA LYS A 235 6.47 -11.44 -7.86
C LYS A 235 6.17 -9.95 -7.70
N LEU A 236 5.35 -9.38 -8.58
CA LEU A 236 4.82 -8.02 -8.47
C LEU A 236 4.11 -7.77 -7.13
N ALA A 237 3.41 -8.79 -6.61
CA ALA A 237 2.77 -8.75 -5.30
C ALA A 237 3.79 -8.76 -4.16
N LYS A 238 4.83 -9.61 -4.24
CA LYS A 238 5.95 -9.60 -3.28
C LYS A 238 6.69 -8.26 -3.26
N MET A 239 6.77 -7.56 -4.39
CA MET A 239 7.38 -6.24 -4.49
C MET A 239 6.47 -5.10 -3.96
N GLY A 240 5.24 -5.41 -3.53
CA GLY A 240 4.27 -4.42 -3.04
C GLY A 240 3.65 -3.52 -4.12
N LEU A 241 3.83 -3.84 -5.41
CA LEU A 241 3.20 -3.12 -6.53
C LEU A 241 1.75 -3.59 -6.75
N VAL A 242 1.49 -4.86 -6.47
CA VAL A 242 0.20 -5.53 -6.69
C VAL A 242 -0.30 -6.11 -5.37
N GLN A 243 -1.60 -6.10 -5.15
CA GLN A 243 -2.25 -6.83 -4.06
C GLN A 243 -3.11 -7.96 -4.60
N LYS A 244 -3.12 -9.06 -3.85
CA LYS A 244 -4.03 -10.18 -4.06
C LYS A 244 -5.37 -9.89 -3.38
N ILE A 245 -6.46 -10.11 -4.10
CA ILE A 245 -7.83 -9.94 -3.63
C ILE A 245 -8.50 -11.33 -3.66
N PRO A 246 -8.87 -11.88 -2.50
CA PRO A 246 -9.68 -13.09 -2.44
C PRO A 246 -11.02 -12.88 -3.16
N THR A 247 -11.51 -13.93 -3.82
CA THR A 247 -12.86 -13.93 -4.39
C THR A 247 -13.69 -15.06 -3.80
N LEU A 248 -15.01 -15.02 -3.96
CA LEU A 248 -15.85 -16.17 -3.60
C LEU A 248 -15.61 -17.39 -4.50
N SER A 249 -14.91 -17.21 -5.61
CA SER A 249 -14.45 -18.28 -6.48
C SER A 249 -13.10 -18.86 -6.01
N ARG A 250 -12.64 -19.95 -6.65
CA ARG A 250 -11.32 -20.54 -6.36
C ARG A 250 -10.15 -19.70 -6.86
N GLU A 251 -10.37 -18.81 -7.82
CA GLU A 251 -9.32 -17.96 -8.41
C GLU A 251 -9.23 -16.64 -7.63
N ASN A 252 -8.00 -16.15 -7.43
CA ASN A 252 -7.79 -14.87 -6.79
C ASN A 252 -7.62 -13.78 -7.84
N PHE A 253 -8.05 -12.58 -7.51
CA PHE A 253 -7.83 -11.41 -8.33
C PHE A 253 -6.57 -10.68 -7.86
N TYR A 254 -6.01 -9.88 -8.75
CA TYR A 254 -4.84 -9.08 -8.47
C TYR A 254 -5.09 -7.66 -8.95
N LYS A 255 -4.79 -6.65 -8.13
CA LYS A 255 -4.89 -5.24 -8.55
C LYS A 255 -3.65 -4.46 -8.17
N ILE A 256 -3.47 -3.30 -8.78
CA ILE A 256 -2.43 -2.36 -8.35
C ILE A 256 -2.69 -1.91 -6.91
N ARG A 257 -1.68 -1.99 -6.04
CA ARG A 257 -1.81 -1.68 -4.60
C ARG A 257 -2.12 -0.19 -4.35
N SER A 258 -1.55 0.69 -5.17
CA SER A 258 -1.71 2.14 -5.06
C SER A 258 -2.89 2.64 -5.90
N PRO A 259 -3.91 3.27 -5.29
CA PRO A 259 -5.01 3.88 -6.03
C PRO A 259 -4.59 4.92 -7.09
N PRO A 260 -3.76 5.94 -6.78
CA PRO A 260 -3.34 6.88 -7.82
C PRO A 260 -2.56 6.18 -8.93
N LEU A 261 -1.68 5.23 -8.61
CA LEU A 261 -0.92 4.48 -9.61
C LEU A 261 -1.85 3.65 -10.51
N SER A 262 -2.88 3.02 -9.94
CA SER A 262 -3.90 2.25 -10.67
C SER A 262 -4.60 3.11 -11.71
N LEU A 263 -5.05 4.30 -11.31
CA LEU A 263 -5.75 5.24 -12.17
C LEU A 263 -4.83 5.82 -13.26
N ILE A 264 -3.58 6.11 -12.93
CA ILE A 264 -2.59 6.58 -13.90
C ILE A 264 -2.25 5.49 -14.92
N LEU A 265 -2.08 4.24 -14.48
CA LEU A 265 -1.84 3.10 -15.38
C LEU A 265 -3.05 2.79 -16.26
N TYR A 266 -4.27 2.95 -15.74
CA TYR A 266 -5.48 2.92 -16.55
C TYR A 266 -5.43 3.98 -17.65
N ALA A 267 -5.10 5.22 -17.29
CA ALA A 267 -5.03 6.33 -18.24
C ALA A 267 -4.00 6.06 -19.34
N GLU A 268 -2.82 5.61 -18.94
CA GLU A 268 -1.74 5.23 -19.85
C GLU A 268 -2.15 4.10 -20.78
N SER A 269 -2.79 3.05 -20.26
CA SER A 269 -3.21 1.91 -21.09
C SER A 269 -4.33 2.27 -22.07
N LYS A 270 -5.29 3.11 -21.62
CA LYS A 270 -6.51 3.41 -22.38
C LYS A 270 -6.34 4.57 -23.37
N TYR A 271 -5.52 5.56 -23.03
CA TYR A 271 -5.38 6.81 -23.78
C TYR A 271 -3.94 7.08 -24.24
N SER A 272 -2.97 6.26 -23.84
CA SER A 272 -1.54 6.48 -24.11
C SER A 272 -1.10 7.89 -23.72
N VAL A 273 -1.47 8.34 -22.51
CA VAL A 273 -1.30 9.74 -22.09
C VAL A 273 0.15 10.22 -22.11
N SER A 274 1.13 9.31 -22.02
CA SER A 274 2.54 9.67 -22.20
C SER A 274 2.93 10.02 -23.64
N GLU A 275 2.15 9.57 -24.63
CA GLU A 275 2.41 9.74 -26.06
C GLU A 275 1.40 10.64 -26.77
N THR A 276 0.27 10.96 -26.12
CA THR A 276 -0.82 11.74 -26.71
C THR A 276 -1.14 12.99 -25.89
N GLU A 277 -1.81 13.95 -26.53
CA GLU A 277 -2.40 15.13 -25.87
C GLU A 277 -3.90 14.94 -25.58
N LEU A 278 -4.36 13.68 -25.52
CA LEU A 278 -5.77 13.40 -25.27
C LEU A 278 -6.14 13.82 -23.84
N LYS A 279 -7.17 14.66 -23.73
CA LYS A 279 -7.73 15.03 -22.43
C LYS A 279 -8.47 13.84 -21.83
N VAL A 280 -8.06 13.45 -20.62
CA VAL A 280 -8.76 12.41 -19.86
C VAL A 280 -9.91 13.04 -19.08
N GLU A 281 -11.14 12.72 -19.45
CA GLU A 281 -12.33 13.26 -18.80
C GLU A 281 -12.69 12.50 -17.52
N THR A 282 -12.49 11.18 -17.50
CA THR A 282 -12.87 10.32 -16.38
C THR A 282 -11.85 9.21 -16.16
N LEU A 283 -11.68 8.81 -14.90
CA LEU A 283 -10.92 7.64 -14.48
C LEU A 283 -11.84 6.73 -13.65
N PRO A 284 -11.58 5.41 -13.60
CA PRO A 284 -12.44 4.44 -12.92
C PRO A 284 -12.26 4.46 -11.39
N ILE A 285 -12.27 5.64 -10.78
CA ILE A 285 -12.05 5.84 -9.34
C ILE A 285 -13.06 5.09 -8.46
N GLY A 286 -14.27 4.85 -8.97
CA GLY A 286 -15.28 4.03 -8.27
C GLY A 286 -14.77 2.63 -7.87
N ARG A 287 -13.90 2.01 -8.67
CA ARG A 287 -13.28 0.72 -8.33
C ARG A 287 -12.36 0.86 -7.12
N GLU A 288 -11.55 1.93 -7.07
CA GLU A 288 -10.63 2.18 -5.96
C GLU A 288 -11.37 2.59 -4.67
N VAL A 289 -12.51 3.29 -4.80
CA VAL A 289 -13.44 3.58 -3.71
C VAL A 289 -13.97 2.29 -3.09
N GLN A 290 -14.52 1.38 -3.92
CA GLN A 290 -15.07 0.09 -3.46
C GLN A 290 -14.06 -0.68 -2.63
N PHE A 291 -12.82 -0.83 -3.13
CA PHE A 291 -11.78 -1.53 -2.38
C PHE A 291 -11.35 -0.81 -1.11
N SER A 292 -11.23 0.52 -1.15
CA SER A 292 -10.79 1.30 0.02
C SER A 292 -11.80 1.24 1.17
N ILE A 293 -13.10 1.35 0.84
CA ILE A 293 -14.18 1.20 1.81
C ILE A 293 -14.27 -0.26 2.27
N GLY A 294 -14.16 -1.22 1.37
CA GLY A 294 -14.16 -2.65 1.70
C GLY A 294 -13.05 -3.04 2.68
N GLU A 295 -11.84 -2.52 2.50
CA GLU A 295 -10.71 -2.74 3.40
C GLU A 295 -10.99 -2.17 4.80
N MET A 296 -11.58 -0.97 4.88
CA MET A 296 -11.97 -0.35 6.15
C MET A 296 -13.08 -1.16 6.85
N LEU A 297 -14.13 -1.53 6.13
CA LEU A 297 -15.25 -2.28 6.71
C LEU A 297 -14.84 -3.69 7.14
N ALA A 298 -13.94 -4.36 6.40
CA ALA A 298 -13.40 -5.64 6.82
C ALA A 298 -12.73 -5.55 8.20
N LYS A 299 -11.96 -4.47 8.47
CA LYS A 299 -11.41 -4.21 9.81
C LYS A 299 -12.51 -3.96 10.83
N TYR A 300 -13.48 -3.09 10.51
CA TYR A 300 -14.57 -2.74 11.42
C TYR A 300 -15.40 -3.96 11.86
N PHE A 301 -15.72 -4.86 10.94
CA PHE A 301 -16.49 -6.08 11.23
C PHE A 301 -15.63 -7.28 11.66
N ASN A 302 -14.31 -7.09 11.79
CA ASN A 302 -13.34 -8.13 12.13
C ASN A 302 -13.50 -9.37 11.22
N GLY A 303 -13.38 -9.13 9.92
CA GLY A 303 -13.46 -10.10 8.85
C GLY A 303 -12.45 -9.83 7.74
N GLU A 304 -12.59 -10.53 6.63
CA GLU A 304 -11.71 -10.45 5.46
C GLU A 304 -12.48 -9.93 4.25
N LEU A 305 -11.88 -9.00 3.50
CA LEU A 305 -12.45 -8.48 2.26
C LEU A 305 -12.35 -9.51 1.14
N TYR A 306 -13.48 -9.76 0.48
CA TYR A 306 -13.63 -10.58 -0.71
C TYR A 306 -14.33 -9.78 -1.81
N TYR A 307 -14.01 -10.10 -3.06
CA TYR A 307 -14.67 -9.54 -4.25
C TYR A 307 -15.52 -10.59 -4.97
N SER A 308 -16.70 -10.22 -5.47
CA SER A 308 -17.67 -11.16 -6.06
C SER A 308 -18.26 -10.64 -7.38
N PRO A 309 -17.50 -10.66 -8.48
CA PRO A 309 -17.95 -10.08 -9.75
C PRO A 309 -19.04 -10.92 -10.42
N LYS A 310 -19.12 -12.23 -10.18
CA LYS A 310 -20.15 -13.09 -10.78
C LYS A 310 -21.53 -12.79 -10.19
N GLU A 311 -21.55 -12.48 -8.90
CA GLU A 311 -22.73 -12.17 -8.11
C GLU A 311 -23.05 -10.67 -8.16
N ASP A 312 -22.20 -9.87 -8.83
CA ASP A 312 -22.34 -8.41 -8.96
C ASP A 312 -22.44 -7.73 -7.59
N ILE A 313 -21.53 -8.09 -6.68
CA ILE A 313 -21.44 -7.51 -5.33
C ILE A 313 -20.08 -6.82 -5.17
N ASP A 314 -20.11 -5.52 -4.87
CA ASP A 314 -18.92 -4.67 -4.78
C ASP A 314 -17.99 -5.09 -3.63
N ILE A 315 -18.56 -5.36 -2.46
CA ILE A 315 -17.81 -5.72 -1.25
C ILE A 315 -18.48 -6.91 -0.59
N VAL A 316 -17.70 -7.95 -0.28
CA VAL A 316 -18.13 -9.05 0.59
C VAL A 316 -17.18 -9.15 1.77
N ILE A 317 -17.71 -9.23 2.98
CA ILE A 317 -16.92 -9.47 4.20
C ILE A 317 -17.15 -10.89 4.65
N MET A 318 -16.06 -11.65 4.68
CA MET A 318 -16.03 -13.03 5.11
C MET A 318 -15.55 -13.14 6.56
N LYS A 319 -16.18 -14.01 7.35
CA LYS A 319 -15.70 -14.37 8.68
C LYS A 319 -15.76 -15.88 8.84
N LYS A 320 -14.61 -16.51 9.08
CA LYS A 320 -14.48 -17.97 9.17
C LYS A 320 -15.13 -18.70 7.98
N ARG A 321 -14.85 -18.22 6.74
CA ARG A 321 -15.40 -18.72 5.47
C ARG A 321 -16.91 -18.53 5.26
N VAL A 322 -17.57 -17.72 6.09
CA VAL A 322 -18.98 -17.38 5.93
C VAL A 322 -19.13 -15.92 5.48
N PRO A 323 -19.89 -15.62 4.42
CA PRO A 323 -20.19 -14.24 4.02
C PRO A 323 -21.14 -13.60 5.03
N ILE A 324 -20.60 -12.74 5.90
CA ILE A 324 -21.39 -12.10 6.97
C ILE A 324 -22.03 -10.80 6.52
N TRP A 325 -21.42 -10.10 5.57
CA TRP A 325 -21.94 -8.87 4.99
C TRP A 325 -21.64 -8.82 3.49
N GLY A 326 -22.57 -8.26 2.72
CA GLY A 326 -22.30 -7.78 1.37
C GLY A 326 -22.76 -6.34 1.24
N PHE A 327 -22.07 -5.55 0.41
CA PHE A 327 -22.39 -4.14 0.21
C PHE A 327 -22.46 -3.77 -1.27
N GLU A 328 -23.35 -2.82 -1.55
CA GLU A 328 -23.37 -2.02 -2.78
C GLU A 328 -22.77 -0.65 -2.48
N VAL A 329 -21.92 -0.13 -3.38
CA VAL A 329 -21.27 1.17 -3.24
C VAL A 329 -21.59 2.06 -4.43
N LYS A 330 -22.12 3.26 -4.15
CA LYS A 330 -22.32 4.30 -5.14
C LYS A 330 -21.56 5.58 -4.79
N MET A 331 -20.91 6.16 -5.79
CA MET A 331 -20.30 7.50 -5.64
C MET A 331 -21.38 8.59 -5.54
N GLY A 332 -22.52 8.40 -6.20
CA GLY A 332 -23.69 9.28 -6.10
C GLY A 332 -24.75 8.75 -5.14
N GLU A 333 -25.97 9.25 -5.27
CA GLU A 333 -27.13 8.82 -4.48
C GLU A 333 -27.55 7.38 -4.82
N ILE A 334 -28.25 6.74 -3.89
CA ILE A 334 -28.90 5.44 -4.09
C ILE A 334 -30.40 5.65 -4.09
N THR A 335 -31.03 5.38 -5.23
CA THR A 335 -32.50 5.41 -5.35
C THR A 335 -33.13 4.21 -4.63
N ARG A 336 -34.42 4.33 -4.28
CA ARG A 336 -35.20 3.23 -3.67
C ARG A 336 -35.21 1.96 -4.54
N SER A 337 -35.31 2.12 -5.86
CA SER A 337 -35.27 1.00 -6.80
C SER A 337 -33.92 0.29 -6.80
N GLU A 338 -32.82 1.05 -6.76
CA GLU A 338 -31.47 0.48 -6.68
C GLU A 338 -31.24 -0.24 -5.35
N ALA A 339 -31.67 0.36 -4.24
CA ALA A 339 -31.61 -0.25 -2.91
C ALA A 339 -32.32 -1.61 -2.87
N LEU A 340 -33.56 -1.69 -3.37
CA LEU A 340 -34.33 -2.94 -3.41
C LEU A 340 -33.65 -4.01 -4.29
N ASN A 341 -33.11 -3.61 -5.43
CA ASN A 341 -32.41 -4.53 -6.33
C ASN A 341 -31.12 -5.07 -5.70
N ALA A 342 -30.32 -4.20 -5.09
CA ALA A 342 -29.10 -4.57 -4.39
C ALA A 342 -29.41 -5.54 -3.24
N VAL A 343 -30.41 -5.25 -2.41
CA VAL A 343 -30.83 -6.12 -1.28
C VAL A 343 -31.28 -7.50 -1.76
N LYS A 344 -32.10 -7.55 -2.82
CA LYS A 344 -32.55 -8.83 -3.42
C LYS A 344 -31.39 -9.67 -3.96
N ARG A 345 -30.34 -9.02 -4.48
CA ARG A 345 -29.15 -9.69 -5.02
C ARG A 345 -28.21 -10.16 -3.91
N ILE A 346 -27.86 -9.27 -2.99
CA ILE A 346 -26.85 -9.52 -1.94
C ILE A 346 -27.36 -10.51 -0.90
N SER A 347 -28.64 -10.47 -0.53
CA SER A 347 -29.22 -11.39 0.48
C SER A 347 -29.18 -12.87 0.08
N LYS A 348 -28.97 -13.18 -1.21
CA LYS A 348 -28.74 -14.56 -1.69
C LYS A 348 -27.36 -15.09 -1.36
N VAL A 349 -26.41 -14.20 -1.05
CA VAL A 349 -24.99 -14.52 -0.90
C VAL A 349 -24.53 -14.27 0.53
N ALA A 350 -24.89 -13.14 1.13
CA ALA A 350 -24.45 -12.73 2.46
C ALA A 350 -25.60 -12.66 3.46
N LYS A 351 -25.27 -12.84 4.75
CA LYS A 351 -26.26 -12.80 5.85
C LYS A 351 -26.90 -11.44 6.04
N ASN A 352 -26.12 -10.38 5.91
CA ASN A 352 -26.58 -8.99 6.05
C ASN A 352 -26.22 -8.19 4.80
N VAL A 353 -27.03 -7.20 4.48
CA VAL A 353 -26.86 -6.29 3.35
C VAL A 353 -26.56 -4.89 3.87
N GLY A 354 -25.54 -4.25 3.32
CA GLY A 354 -25.34 -2.82 3.50
C GLY A 354 -25.40 -2.04 2.19
N LEU A 355 -25.80 -0.78 2.29
CA LEU A 355 -25.78 0.18 1.18
C LEU A 355 -24.86 1.34 1.54
N ILE A 356 -24.06 1.79 0.59
CA ILE A 356 -23.08 2.85 0.81
C ILE A 356 -23.20 3.89 -0.29
N SER A 357 -23.38 5.15 0.09
CA SER A 357 -23.31 6.30 -0.82
C SER A 357 -22.28 7.31 -0.32
N LEU A 358 -21.48 7.86 -1.24
CA LEU A 358 -20.50 8.90 -0.92
C LEU A 358 -21.10 10.32 -0.96
N ARG A 359 -22.38 10.47 -1.30
CA ARG A 359 -23.03 11.78 -1.41
C ARG A 359 -23.97 12.05 -0.24
N GLU A 360 -24.78 11.08 0.12
CA GLU A 360 -25.74 11.17 1.22
C GLU A 360 -25.98 9.80 1.84
N LYS A 361 -26.67 9.74 2.98
CA LYS A 361 -27.04 8.47 3.57
C LYS A 361 -28.09 7.76 2.70
N PRO A 362 -27.89 6.47 2.33
CA PRO A 362 -28.88 5.72 1.57
C PRO A 362 -30.23 5.60 2.30
N PRO A 363 -31.33 5.38 1.56
CA PRO A 363 -32.67 5.25 2.15
C PRO A 363 -32.71 4.20 3.28
N GLU A 364 -33.32 4.56 4.40
CA GLU A 364 -33.49 3.66 5.55
C GLU A 364 -34.60 2.63 5.32
N GLY A 365 -34.56 1.52 6.06
CA GLY A 365 -35.60 0.48 6.06
C GLY A 365 -35.51 -0.56 4.93
N TYR A 366 -34.49 -0.47 4.06
CA TYR A 366 -34.28 -1.44 2.97
C TYR A 366 -33.17 -2.44 3.24
N ALA A 367 -32.10 -2.03 3.92
CA ALA A 367 -30.91 -2.83 4.19
C ALA A 367 -30.61 -2.86 5.70
N ASP A 368 -29.81 -3.82 6.14
CA ASP A 368 -29.40 -3.95 7.54
C ASP A 368 -28.47 -2.80 7.98
N LEU A 369 -27.81 -2.14 7.03
CA LEU A 369 -26.95 -0.99 7.27
C LEU A 369 -26.97 0.00 6.09
N SER A 370 -27.13 1.29 6.37
CA SER A 370 -27.01 2.37 5.39
C SER A 370 -25.92 3.34 5.84
N LEU A 371 -24.89 3.53 5.01
CA LEU A 371 -23.73 4.38 5.31
C LEU A 371 -23.64 5.53 4.31
N GLY A 372 -23.74 6.76 4.80
CA GLY A 372 -23.37 7.98 4.09
C GLY A 372 -21.95 8.44 4.47
N PRO A 373 -21.54 9.63 4.00
CA PRO A 373 -20.22 10.20 4.30
C PRO A 373 -19.93 10.33 5.80
N ASP A 374 -20.92 10.75 6.59
CA ASP A 374 -20.77 10.97 8.03
C ASP A 374 -20.60 9.64 8.78
N GLU A 375 -21.40 8.62 8.46
CA GLU A 375 -21.24 7.29 9.08
C GLU A 375 -19.90 6.64 8.69
N LEU A 376 -19.45 6.81 7.44
CA LEU A 376 -18.13 6.34 7.02
C LEU A 376 -17.02 7.02 7.82
N LYS A 377 -17.13 8.33 8.06
CA LYS A 377 -16.18 9.09 8.88
C LYS A 377 -16.21 8.68 10.35
N GLU A 378 -17.40 8.36 10.89
CA GLU A 378 -17.54 7.85 12.26
C GLU A 378 -16.86 6.49 12.42
N ILE A 379 -17.08 5.56 11.49
CA ILE A 379 -16.39 4.26 11.44
C ILE A 379 -14.88 4.47 11.35
N ALA A 380 -14.44 5.38 10.48
CA ALA A 380 -13.03 5.71 10.34
C ALA A 380 -12.42 6.22 11.64
N GLY A 381 -13.11 7.12 12.36
CA GLY A 381 -12.69 7.63 13.66
C GLY A 381 -12.62 6.55 14.75
N LYS A 382 -13.60 5.64 14.80
CA LYS A 382 -13.56 4.47 15.71
C LYS A 382 -12.34 3.61 15.45
N LEU A 383 -12.04 3.32 14.18
CA LEU A 383 -10.85 2.55 13.81
C LEU A 383 -9.57 3.32 14.11
N PHE A 384 -9.53 4.64 13.86
CA PHE A 384 -8.38 5.50 14.11
C PHE A 384 -7.98 5.51 15.58
N ASN A 385 -8.95 5.69 16.48
CA ASN A 385 -8.70 5.87 17.91
C ASN A 385 -8.51 4.56 18.70
N ASN A 386 -8.97 3.41 18.18
CA ASN A 386 -8.90 2.11 18.86
C ASN A 386 -7.66 1.25 18.48
N SER A 387 -6.66 1.83 17.80
CA SER A 387 -5.51 1.09 17.24
C SER A 387 -4.23 1.12 18.09
#